data_AF-A0A7G9YXA1-F1
#
_entry.id   AF-A0A7G9YXA1-F1
#
_cell.length_a   1.000
_cell.length_b   1.000
_cell.length_c   1.000
_cell.angle_alpha   90.00
_cell.angle_beta   90.00
_cell.angle_gamma   90.00
#
_symmetry.space_group_name_H-M   'P 1'
#
loop_
_entity.id
_entity.type
_entity.pdbx_description
1 polymer ?
#
loop_
_entity_poly.entity_id
_entity_poly.type
_entity_poly.pdbx_seq_one_letter_code
_entity_poly.pdbx_strand_id
1 'polypeptide(L)'
;MEKEGKEKRDVLPLELSIYETNDKVFFPSFNDAADDFFTAQIAEEVEERAKTEYEKEIGKYERILNEQLEALRKFKIKEEESINKGELIYARYTEIENILQEMPEKRKVVTLTLPDTDLPLELDTSVSLHKNAGAYYEKAKIFRKKREGVERAIEGTKKKIKAEKEKGISIEKDMIPERKTVKKKEEWYEKFRWFETSDGFLVVAGKDATSNEILVKKYMDADDLFFHTQAEGAPAVIAKTGGKEVSDACLKEIAQFASSYSNLWKYGFYEGECYCVMGEQVSKTPPSGEYIKKGSFVVRGKRKYFKAALWLCIGIEKAENRLVVCPASDPQRSKLDNFVELEPGGDVGKNELSKEIVKFFVDSAKGENKEVVGQIATQDKILSFLPPGKSRIKGVYRKFK
;
A
#
# COMPACT_ATOMS: atom_id res chain seq x y z
N MET A 1 -4.48 34.96 -4.09
CA MET A 1 -5.78 34.87 -4.79
C MET A 1 -5.50 34.37 -6.19
N GLU A 2 -6.22 33.31 -6.59
CA GLU A 2 -6.50 32.91 -7.98
C GLU A 2 -5.29 32.43 -8.82
N LYS A 3 -5.37 31.39 -9.64
CA LYS A 3 -6.48 30.90 -10.47
C LYS A 3 -6.40 29.36 -10.57
N GLU A 4 -7.12 28.65 -9.70
CA GLU A 4 -7.46 27.24 -9.93
C GLU A 4 -8.42 27.20 -11.13
N GLY A 5 -8.04 26.47 -12.19
CA GLY A 5 -8.95 26.13 -13.29
C GLY A 5 -8.76 26.87 -14.62
N LYS A 6 -7.62 27.52 -14.90
CA LYS A 6 -7.32 27.95 -16.28
C LYS A 6 -6.50 26.87 -17.00
N GLU A 7 -7.07 26.34 -18.07
CA GLU A 7 -6.42 25.40 -19.00
C GLU A 7 -5.08 26.00 -19.49
N LYS A 8 -3.98 25.29 -19.22
CA LYS A 8 -2.66 25.71 -19.67
C LYS A 8 -2.60 25.55 -21.19
N ARG A 9 -2.42 26.64 -21.91
CA ARG A 9 -2.57 26.67 -23.37
C ARG A 9 -1.30 26.31 -24.14
N ASP A 10 -0.13 26.79 -23.68
CA ASP A 10 1.15 26.57 -24.36
C ASP A 10 2.33 26.73 -23.38
N VAL A 11 3.50 26.18 -23.75
CA VAL A 11 4.78 26.38 -23.05
C VAL A 11 5.85 26.80 -24.05
N LEU A 12 6.41 27.99 -23.86
CA LEU A 12 7.28 28.63 -24.84
C LEU A 12 8.57 29.13 -24.19
N PRO A 13 9.74 28.98 -24.86
CA PRO A 13 11.00 29.49 -24.35
C PRO A 13 11.15 31.01 -24.47
N LEU A 14 10.28 31.64 -25.28
CA LEU A 14 10.30 33.08 -25.59
C LEU A 14 8.86 33.60 -25.61
N GLU A 15 8.68 34.87 -25.26
CA GLU A 15 7.39 35.53 -25.40
C GLU A 15 7.04 35.79 -26.86
N LEU A 16 5.83 35.39 -27.26
CA LEU A 16 5.29 35.66 -28.59
C LEU A 16 4.12 36.64 -28.49
N SER A 17 4.07 37.62 -29.39
CA SER A 17 3.01 38.66 -29.42
C SER A 17 1.59 38.10 -29.54
N ILE A 18 1.44 36.90 -30.13
CA ILE A 18 0.17 36.16 -30.22
C ILE A 18 -0.45 35.90 -28.83
N TYR A 19 0.35 35.82 -27.78
CA TYR A 19 -0.08 35.54 -26.41
C TYR A 19 -0.02 36.76 -25.48
N GLU A 20 0.05 37.98 -26.03
CA GLU A 20 0.14 39.22 -25.22
C GLU A 20 -1.02 39.41 -24.24
N THR A 21 -2.23 39.00 -24.63
CA THR A 21 -3.44 39.13 -23.81
C THR A 21 -3.64 37.97 -22.82
N ASN A 22 -2.78 36.95 -22.86
CA ASN A 22 -2.90 35.77 -22.01
C ASN A 22 -2.22 35.99 -20.64
N ASP A 23 -2.73 35.31 -19.62
CA ASP A 23 -2.04 35.22 -18.32
C ASP A 23 -0.74 34.42 -18.51
N LYS A 24 0.39 34.97 -18.06
CA LYS A 24 1.73 34.38 -18.23
C LYS A 24 2.30 33.95 -16.87
N VAL A 25 2.93 32.78 -16.85
CA VAL A 25 3.69 32.26 -15.70
C VAL A 25 5.11 31.99 -16.18
N PHE A 26 6.10 32.54 -15.48
CA PHE A 26 7.51 32.41 -15.83
C PHE A 26 8.19 31.37 -14.95
N PHE A 27 9.09 30.59 -15.55
CA PHE A 27 9.87 29.57 -14.88
C PHE A 27 11.38 29.83 -15.04
N PRO A 28 12.22 29.33 -14.13
CA PRO A 28 13.68 29.50 -14.20
C PRO A 28 14.31 28.86 -15.43
N SER A 29 13.71 27.78 -15.96
CA SER A 29 14.13 27.13 -17.19
C SER A 29 12.92 26.67 -18.02
N PHE A 30 13.15 26.48 -19.32
CA PHE A 30 12.14 25.90 -20.20
C PHE A 30 11.75 24.48 -19.76
N ASN A 31 12.71 23.70 -19.22
CA ASN A 31 12.44 22.36 -18.73
C ASN A 31 11.48 22.39 -17.52
N ASP A 32 11.63 23.34 -16.59
CA ASP A 32 10.70 23.49 -15.46
C ASP A 32 9.29 23.86 -15.92
N ALA A 33 9.19 24.73 -16.94
CA ALA A 33 7.91 25.09 -17.54
C ALA A 33 7.26 23.92 -18.27
N ALA A 34 8.05 23.14 -19.03
CA ALA A 34 7.59 21.98 -19.77
C ALA A 34 7.15 20.88 -18.80
N ASP A 35 7.90 20.64 -17.73
CA ASP A 35 7.53 19.71 -16.67
C ASP A 35 6.21 20.14 -16.02
N ASP A 36 6.02 21.40 -15.64
CA ASP A 36 4.76 21.88 -15.07
C ASP A 36 3.58 21.80 -16.07
N PHE A 37 3.83 22.08 -17.34
CA PHE A 37 2.82 22.02 -18.41
C PHE A 37 2.36 20.58 -18.67
N PHE A 38 3.29 19.66 -18.87
CA PHE A 38 2.99 18.28 -19.24
C PHE A 38 2.71 17.38 -18.03
N THR A 39 3.20 17.67 -16.82
CA THR A 39 2.95 16.82 -15.64
C THR A 39 1.46 16.71 -15.34
N ALA A 40 0.71 17.82 -15.42
CA ALA A 40 -0.73 17.80 -15.16
C ALA A 40 -1.49 17.04 -16.25
N GLN A 41 -1.16 17.27 -17.52
CA GLN A 41 -1.79 16.58 -18.65
C GLN A 41 -1.49 15.08 -18.67
N ILE A 42 -0.23 14.69 -18.38
CA ILE A 42 0.17 13.29 -18.30
C ILE A 42 -0.48 12.61 -17.08
N ALA A 43 -0.55 13.29 -15.94
CA ALA A 43 -1.21 12.76 -14.75
C ALA A 43 -2.72 12.54 -14.99
N GLU A 44 -3.40 13.53 -15.58
CA GLU A 44 -4.82 13.46 -15.94
C GLU A 44 -5.08 12.35 -16.97
N GLU A 45 -4.24 12.22 -17.99
CA GLU A 45 -4.37 11.15 -18.98
C GLU A 45 -4.11 9.75 -18.37
N VAL A 46 -3.13 9.62 -17.48
CA VAL A 46 -2.87 8.37 -16.75
C VAL A 46 -4.02 8.04 -15.79
N GLU A 47 -4.59 9.03 -15.14
CA GLU A 47 -5.74 8.90 -14.23
C GLU A 47 -7.01 8.48 -14.99
N GLU A 48 -7.32 9.15 -16.12
CA GLU A 48 -8.45 8.75 -16.97
C GLU A 48 -8.28 7.33 -17.50
N ARG A 49 -7.07 6.95 -17.93
CA ARG A 49 -6.79 5.57 -18.37
C ARG A 49 -6.99 4.57 -17.24
N ALA A 50 -6.49 4.86 -16.04
CA ALA A 50 -6.65 4.00 -14.87
C ALA A 50 -8.12 3.86 -14.45
N LYS A 51 -8.89 4.96 -14.43
CA LYS A 51 -10.32 4.96 -14.15
C LYS A 51 -11.10 4.17 -15.20
N THR A 52 -10.76 4.34 -16.48
CA THR A 52 -11.40 3.61 -17.58
C THR A 52 -11.11 2.11 -17.51
N GLU A 53 -9.88 1.72 -17.17
CA GLU A 53 -9.50 0.31 -17.00
C GLU A 53 -10.22 -0.32 -15.79
N TYR A 54 -10.32 0.44 -14.70
CA TYR A 54 -11.05 0.08 -13.50
C TYR A 54 -12.55 -0.14 -13.75
N GLU A 55 -13.21 0.81 -14.42
CA GLU A 55 -14.63 0.71 -14.78
C GLU A 55 -14.89 -0.48 -15.72
N LYS A 56 -13.96 -0.76 -16.63
CA LYS A 56 -14.02 -1.95 -17.50
C LYS A 56 -13.96 -3.25 -16.71
N GLU A 57 -13.05 -3.36 -15.73
CA GLU A 57 -12.93 -4.56 -14.90
C GLU A 57 -14.17 -4.78 -14.02
N ILE A 58 -14.70 -3.73 -13.40
CA ILE A 58 -15.97 -3.82 -12.66
C ILE A 58 -17.13 -4.22 -13.58
N GLY A 59 -17.21 -3.61 -14.76
CA GLY A 59 -18.26 -3.92 -15.73
C GLY A 59 -18.25 -5.38 -16.17
N LYS A 60 -17.08 -6.03 -16.26
CA LYS A 60 -16.98 -7.48 -16.51
C LYS A 60 -17.64 -8.29 -15.39
N TYR A 61 -17.34 -7.99 -14.13
CA TYR A 61 -17.91 -8.71 -12.99
C TYR A 61 -19.42 -8.45 -12.82
N GLU A 62 -19.89 -7.23 -13.10
CA GLU A 62 -21.32 -6.90 -13.04
C GLU A 62 -22.13 -7.64 -14.12
N ARG A 63 -21.58 -7.82 -15.33
CA ARG A 63 -22.20 -8.67 -16.37
C ARG A 63 -22.32 -10.12 -15.92
N ILE A 64 -21.24 -10.69 -15.37
CA ILE A 64 -21.24 -12.06 -14.82
C ILE A 64 -22.27 -12.20 -13.69
N LEU A 65 -22.37 -11.20 -12.81
CA LEU A 65 -23.35 -11.20 -11.72
C LEU A 65 -24.79 -11.21 -12.25
N ASN A 66 -25.09 -10.41 -13.28
CA ASN A 66 -26.42 -10.38 -13.89
C ASN A 66 -26.79 -11.74 -14.51
N GLU A 67 -25.88 -12.37 -15.26
CA GLU A 67 -26.09 -13.71 -15.81
C GLU A 67 -26.35 -14.75 -14.71
N GLN A 68 -25.60 -14.69 -13.61
CA GLN A 68 -25.79 -15.57 -12.46
C GLN A 68 -27.15 -15.33 -11.76
N LEU A 69 -27.58 -14.08 -11.62
CA LEU A 69 -28.89 -13.73 -11.05
C LEU A 69 -30.06 -14.21 -11.92
N GLU A 70 -29.93 -14.09 -13.25
CA GLU A 70 -30.92 -14.65 -14.17
C GLU A 70 -30.99 -16.17 -14.10
N ALA A 71 -29.83 -16.84 -14.05
CA ALA A 71 -29.77 -18.28 -13.86
C ALA A 71 -30.43 -18.71 -12.54
N LEU A 72 -30.19 -17.97 -11.46
CA LEU A 72 -30.81 -18.20 -10.15
C LEU A 72 -32.34 -18.09 -10.24
N ARG A 73 -32.87 -17.04 -10.89
CA ARG A 73 -34.32 -16.88 -11.12
C ARG A 73 -34.90 -18.04 -11.92
N LYS A 74 -34.24 -18.43 -13.02
CA LYS A 74 -34.68 -19.57 -13.86
C LYS A 74 -34.73 -20.87 -13.07
N PHE A 75 -33.75 -21.14 -12.20
CA PHE A 75 -33.76 -22.34 -11.37
C PHE A 75 -34.81 -22.29 -10.27
N LYS A 76 -35.08 -21.11 -9.68
CA LYS A 76 -36.14 -20.93 -8.68
C LYS A 76 -37.53 -21.20 -9.26
N ILE A 77 -37.83 -20.65 -10.43
CA ILE A 77 -39.10 -20.90 -11.13
C ILE A 77 -39.27 -22.39 -11.43
N LYS A 78 -38.23 -23.04 -11.96
CA LYS A 78 -38.28 -24.49 -12.28
C LYS A 78 -38.41 -25.38 -11.04
N GLU A 79 -37.81 -24.99 -9.92
CA GLU A 79 -37.96 -25.70 -8.64
C GLU A 79 -39.42 -25.61 -8.16
N GLU A 80 -39.98 -24.40 -8.15
CA GLU A 80 -41.36 -24.14 -7.73
C GLU A 80 -42.39 -24.82 -8.65
N GLU A 81 -42.21 -24.73 -9.97
CA GLU A 81 -43.03 -25.48 -10.93
C GLU A 81 -42.96 -26.99 -10.68
N SER A 82 -41.78 -27.54 -10.36
CA SER A 82 -41.64 -28.97 -10.09
C SER A 82 -42.33 -29.37 -8.79
N ILE A 83 -42.26 -28.55 -7.74
CA ILE A 83 -42.98 -28.79 -6.48
C ILE A 83 -44.48 -28.73 -6.72
N ASN A 84 -44.97 -27.67 -7.37
CA ASN A 84 -46.39 -27.47 -7.67
C ASN A 84 -46.95 -28.63 -8.50
N LYS A 85 -46.20 -29.14 -9.50
CA LYS A 85 -46.61 -30.32 -10.27
C LYS A 85 -46.72 -31.57 -9.40
N GLY A 86 -45.77 -31.79 -8.49
CA GLY A 86 -45.83 -32.88 -7.52
C GLY A 86 -47.04 -32.78 -6.59
N GLU A 87 -47.27 -31.60 -6.02
CA GLU A 87 -48.41 -31.32 -5.12
C GLU A 87 -49.75 -31.45 -5.83
N LEU A 88 -49.85 -31.00 -7.09
CA LEU A 88 -51.08 -31.11 -7.89
C LEU A 88 -51.49 -32.58 -8.09
N ILE A 89 -50.50 -33.47 -8.31
CA ILE A 89 -50.75 -34.91 -8.46
C ILE A 89 -51.31 -35.50 -7.16
N TYR A 90 -50.82 -35.06 -6.00
CA TYR A 90 -51.36 -35.50 -4.71
C TYR A 90 -52.73 -34.91 -4.41
N ALA A 91 -52.92 -33.61 -4.66
CA ALA A 91 -54.16 -32.90 -4.37
C ALA A 91 -55.34 -33.41 -5.20
N ARG A 92 -55.10 -33.79 -6.47
CA ARG A 92 -56.11 -34.26 -7.42
C ARG A 92 -55.88 -35.71 -7.85
N TYR A 93 -55.37 -36.53 -6.93
CA TYR A 93 -54.97 -37.91 -7.21
C TYR A 93 -56.07 -38.74 -7.89
N THR A 94 -57.28 -38.75 -7.29
CA THR A 94 -58.41 -39.55 -7.79
C THR A 94 -58.92 -39.10 -9.15
N GLU A 95 -58.92 -37.79 -9.40
CA GLU A 95 -59.32 -37.21 -10.69
C GLU A 95 -58.36 -37.64 -11.80
N ILE A 96 -57.06 -37.52 -11.55
CA ILE A 96 -56.01 -37.94 -12.49
C ILE A 96 -56.07 -39.46 -12.73
N GLU A 97 -56.29 -40.26 -11.68
CA GLU A 97 -56.37 -41.72 -11.79
C GLU A 97 -57.55 -42.16 -12.66
N ASN A 98 -58.73 -41.55 -12.49
CA ASN A 98 -59.90 -41.83 -13.31
C ASN A 98 -59.65 -41.47 -14.79
N ILE A 99 -59.09 -40.28 -15.05
CA ILE A 99 -58.76 -39.85 -16.42
C ILE A 99 -57.79 -40.84 -17.08
N LEU A 100 -56.77 -41.31 -16.35
CA LEU A 100 -55.80 -42.28 -16.88
C LEU A 100 -56.41 -43.67 -17.12
N GLN A 101 -57.46 -44.07 -16.40
CA GLN A 101 -58.18 -45.33 -16.64
C GLN A 101 -59.10 -45.27 -17.86
N GLU A 102 -59.71 -44.11 -18.14
CA GLU A 102 -60.61 -43.92 -19.29
C GLU A 102 -59.88 -43.73 -20.63
N MET A 103 -58.55 -43.57 -20.63
CA MET A 103 -57.77 -43.40 -21.85
C MET A 103 -57.65 -44.70 -22.69
N PRO A 104 -58.06 -44.70 -23.96
CA PRO A 104 -58.09 -45.89 -24.81
C PRO A 104 -56.70 -46.37 -25.29
N GLU A 105 -55.70 -45.47 -25.35
CA GLU A 105 -54.31 -45.82 -25.68
C GLU A 105 -53.33 -45.33 -24.59
N LYS A 106 -52.67 -46.28 -23.92
CA LYS A 106 -51.65 -45.97 -22.91
C LYS A 106 -50.31 -45.68 -23.59
N ARG A 107 -50.12 -44.43 -24.03
CA ARG A 107 -48.77 -43.94 -24.40
C ARG A 107 -47.88 -43.94 -23.17
N LYS A 108 -46.61 -44.28 -23.34
CA LYS A 108 -45.64 -44.35 -22.22
C LYS A 108 -45.54 -43.05 -21.42
N VAL A 109 -45.68 -41.89 -22.07
CA VAL A 109 -45.74 -40.58 -21.40
C VAL A 109 -46.94 -39.81 -21.94
N VAL A 110 -47.78 -39.31 -21.03
CA VAL A 110 -48.97 -38.49 -21.33
C VAL A 110 -48.77 -37.11 -20.73
N THR A 111 -49.11 -36.06 -21.47
CA THR A 111 -49.17 -34.69 -20.96
C THR A 111 -50.62 -34.36 -20.61
N LEU A 112 -50.92 -34.20 -19.33
CA LEU A 112 -52.24 -33.88 -18.80
C LEU A 112 -52.26 -32.42 -18.35
N THR A 113 -53.30 -31.67 -18.72
CA THR A 113 -53.56 -30.33 -18.17
C THR A 113 -54.93 -30.40 -17.49
N LEU A 114 -54.98 -30.15 -16.18
CA LEU A 114 -56.23 -30.24 -15.42
C LEU A 114 -57.07 -28.97 -15.59
N PRO A 115 -58.42 -29.06 -15.53
CA PRO A 115 -59.29 -27.88 -15.52
C PRO A 115 -58.91 -26.93 -14.38
N ASP A 116 -58.88 -25.63 -14.69
CA ASP A 116 -58.48 -24.53 -13.78
C ASP A 116 -56.98 -24.50 -13.40
N THR A 117 -56.13 -25.20 -14.16
CA THR A 117 -54.67 -25.08 -14.03
C THR A 117 -53.97 -24.97 -15.37
N ASP A 118 -53.18 -23.93 -15.56
CA ASP A 118 -52.35 -23.72 -16.77
C ASP A 118 -51.03 -24.53 -16.74
N LEU A 119 -50.93 -25.54 -15.88
CA LEU A 119 -49.68 -26.28 -15.62
C LEU A 119 -49.73 -27.69 -16.26
N PRO A 120 -48.96 -27.96 -17.33
CA PRO A 120 -48.94 -29.28 -17.95
C PRO A 120 -48.16 -30.29 -17.10
N LEU A 121 -48.80 -31.41 -16.77
CA LEU A 121 -48.24 -32.57 -16.07
C LEU A 121 -47.81 -33.64 -17.07
N GLU A 122 -46.51 -33.92 -17.16
CA GLU A 122 -46.00 -35.12 -17.84
C GLU A 122 -46.06 -36.30 -16.86
N LEU A 123 -46.86 -37.32 -17.20
CA LEU A 123 -47.07 -38.51 -16.39
C LEU A 123 -46.66 -39.76 -17.20
N ASP A 124 -45.86 -40.63 -16.60
CA ASP A 124 -45.55 -41.93 -17.17
C ASP A 124 -46.61 -42.95 -16.71
N THR A 125 -47.35 -43.52 -17.66
CA THR A 125 -48.47 -44.43 -17.37
C THR A 125 -48.01 -45.86 -17.03
N SER A 126 -46.72 -46.16 -17.19
CA SER A 126 -46.12 -47.45 -16.81
C SER A 126 -45.78 -47.54 -15.33
N VAL A 127 -45.87 -46.42 -14.60
CA VAL A 127 -45.58 -46.32 -13.18
C VAL A 127 -46.75 -45.71 -12.40
N SER A 128 -46.76 -45.89 -11.07
CA SER A 128 -47.82 -45.33 -10.22
C SER A 128 -47.77 -43.80 -10.17
N LEU A 129 -48.93 -43.18 -9.93
CA LEU A 129 -49.04 -41.72 -9.73
C LEU A 129 -48.16 -41.21 -8.58
N HIS A 130 -48.03 -41.99 -7.51
CA HIS A 130 -47.09 -41.72 -6.41
C HIS A 130 -45.64 -41.62 -6.89
N LYS A 131 -45.22 -42.50 -7.80
CA LYS A 131 -43.87 -42.49 -8.37
C LYS A 131 -43.68 -41.33 -9.35
N ASN A 132 -44.71 -40.97 -10.10
CA ASN A 132 -44.72 -39.76 -10.94
C ASN A 132 -44.55 -38.49 -10.10
N ALA A 133 -45.32 -38.35 -9.01
CA ALA A 133 -45.19 -37.23 -8.08
C ALA A 133 -43.80 -37.19 -7.42
N GLY A 134 -43.27 -38.35 -7.01
CA GLY A 134 -41.89 -38.49 -6.51
C GLY A 134 -40.83 -38.03 -7.51
N ALA A 135 -41.01 -38.30 -8.81
CA ALA A 135 -40.09 -37.84 -9.85
C ALA A 135 -40.05 -36.30 -9.97
N TYR A 136 -41.17 -35.62 -9.74
CA TYR A 136 -41.23 -34.16 -9.70
C TYR A 136 -40.50 -33.58 -8.47
N TYR A 137 -40.64 -34.21 -7.30
CA TYR A 137 -39.86 -33.81 -6.12
C TYR A 137 -38.36 -34.04 -6.28
N GLU A 138 -37.94 -35.12 -6.93
CA GLU A 138 -36.52 -35.34 -7.28
C GLU A 138 -36.01 -34.31 -8.28
N LYS A 139 -36.82 -33.94 -9.30
CA LYS A 139 -36.51 -32.81 -10.20
C LYS A 139 -36.33 -31.51 -9.41
N ALA A 140 -37.23 -31.21 -8.47
CA ALA A 140 -37.14 -30.03 -7.62
C ALA A 140 -35.83 -30.02 -6.79
N LYS A 141 -35.45 -31.17 -6.21
CA LYS A 141 -34.19 -31.34 -5.46
C LYS A 141 -32.96 -31.10 -6.32
N ILE A 142 -32.97 -31.54 -7.59
CA ILE A 142 -31.89 -31.26 -8.55
C ILE A 142 -31.78 -29.76 -8.81
N PHE A 143 -32.91 -29.07 -9.05
CA PHE A 143 -32.91 -27.62 -9.26
C PHE A 143 -32.46 -26.85 -8.02
N ARG A 144 -32.84 -27.30 -6.82
CA ARG A 144 -32.35 -26.76 -5.55
C ARG A 144 -30.83 -26.84 -5.43
N LYS A 145 -30.24 -28.00 -5.71
CA LYS A 145 -28.77 -28.18 -5.69
C LYS A 145 -28.07 -27.28 -6.72
N LYS A 146 -28.66 -27.10 -7.91
CA LYS A 146 -28.15 -26.15 -8.92
C LYS A 146 -28.23 -24.71 -8.42
N ARG A 147 -29.34 -24.33 -7.79
CA ARG A 147 -29.57 -23.01 -7.18
C ARG A 147 -28.51 -22.70 -6.12
N GLU A 148 -28.24 -23.62 -5.20
CA GLU A 148 -27.18 -23.50 -4.18
C GLU A 148 -25.77 -23.35 -4.79
N GLY A 149 -25.51 -24.03 -5.92
CA GLY A 149 -24.27 -23.85 -6.67
C GLY A 149 -24.12 -22.45 -7.25
N VAL A 150 -25.19 -21.92 -7.86
CA VAL A 150 -25.21 -20.56 -8.41
C VAL A 150 -25.12 -19.51 -7.30
N GLU A 151 -25.78 -19.72 -6.16
CA GLU A 151 -25.75 -18.80 -5.02
C GLU A 151 -24.33 -18.65 -4.45
N ARG A 152 -23.59 -19.75 -4.32
CA ARG A 152 -22.16 -19.69 -3.96
C ARG A 152 -21.32 -18.95 -4.99
N ALA A 153 -21.61 -19.12 -6.28
CA ALA A 153 -20.93 -18.39 -7.34
C ALA A 153 -21.21 -16.88 -7.27
N ILE A 154 -22.46 -16.49 -6.99
CA ILE A 154 -22.88 -15.09 -6.77
C ILE A 154 -22.14 -14.48 -5.60
N GLU A 155 -22.01 -15.19 -4.48
CA GLU A 155 -21.27 -14.70 -3.31
C GLU A 155 -19.79 -14.45 -3.66
N GLY A 156 -19.17 -15.37 -4.40
CA GLY A 156 -17.81 -15.20 -4.91
C GLY A 156 -17.66 -13.98 -5.83
N THR A 157 -18.58 -13.78 -6.77
CA THR A 157 -18.57 -12.61 -7.67
C THR A 157 -18.78 -11.31 -6.90
N LYS A 158 -19.72 -11.26 -5.93
CA LYS A 158 -19.96 -10.08 -5.08
C LYS A 158 -18.73 -9.71 -4.25
N LYS A 159 -18.01 -10.70 -3.71
CA LYS A 159 -16.74 -10.45 -2.98
C LYS A 159 -15.67 -9.85 -3.88
N LYS A 160 -15.55 -10.33 -5.12
CA LYS A 160 -14.62 -9.74 -6.11
C LYS A 160 -14.99 -8.30 -6.47
N ILE A 161 -16.27 -8.04 -6.73
CA ILE A 161 -16.76 -6.66 -6.99
C ILE A 161 -16.47 -5.76 -5.79
N LYS A 162 -16.70 -6.24 -4.55
CA LYS A 162 -16.43 -5.45 -3.35
C LYS A 162 -14.93 -5.15 -3.18
N ALA A 163 -14.06 -6.15 -3.37
CA ALA A 163 -12.62 -5.96 -3.28
C ALA A 163 -12.11 -4.97 -4.35
N GLU A 164 -12.63 -5.05 -5.57
CA GLU A 164 -12.29 -4.10 -6.64
C GLU A 164 -12.87 -2.71 -6.33
N LYS A 165 -14.10 -2.61 -5.79
CA LYS A 165 -14.68 -1.35 -5.29
C LYS A 165 -13.85 -0.73 -4.17
N GLU A 166 -13.36 -1.52 -3.23
CA GLU A 166 -12.47 -1.05 -2.16
C GLU A 166 -11.12 -0.57 -2.70
N LYS A 167 -10.55 -1.22 -3.73
CA LYS A 167 -9.34 -0.73 -4.41
C LYS A 167 -9.57 0.62 -5.09
N GLY A 168 -10.67 0.78 -5.82
CA GLY A 168 -11.01 2.07 -6.46
C GLY A 168 -11.28 3.17 -5.44
N ILE A 169 -11.95 2.85 -4.32
CA ILE A 169 -12.19 3.79 -3.23
C ILE A 169 -10.89 4.13 -2.49
N SER A 170 -9.94 3.21 -2.35
CA SER A 170 -8.61 3.56 -1.82
C SER A 170 -7.85 4.48 -2.78
N ILE A 171 -7.97 4.27 -4.09
CA ILE A 171 -7.40 5.19 -5.09
C ILE A 171 -8.08 6.57 -4.98
N GLU A 172 -9.42 6.63 -4.92
CA GLU A 172 -10.16 7.91 -4.75
C GLU A 172 -9.92 8.57 -3.38
N LYS A 173 -9.79 7.83 -2.28
CA LYS A 173 -9.47 8.41 -0.95
C LYS A 173 -8.02 8.84 -0.81
N ASP A 174 -7.10 8.19 -1.51
CA ASP A 174 -5.73 8.67 -1.65
C ASP A 174 -5.65 9.88 -2.62
N MET A 175 -6.66 10.05 -3.50
CA MET A 175 -6.78 11.12 -4.52
C MET A 175 -7.78 12.24 -4.21
N ILE A 176 -8.57 12.18 -3.12
CA ILE A 176 -9.27 13.34 -2.55
C ILE A 176 -8.39 13.90 -1.43
N PRO A 177 -7.45 14.81 -1.71
CA PRO A 177 -6.81 15.58 -0.67
C PRO A 177 -7.86 16.53 -0.08
N GLU A 178 -8.33 16.26 1.14
CA GLU A 178 -8.58 17.37 2.07
C GLU A 178 -7.34 18.25 1.98
N ARG A 179 -7.51 19.54 1.62
CA ARG A 179 -6.46 20.56 1.41
C ARG A 179 -5.21 20.28 2.25
N LYS A 180 -4.33 19.40 1.74
CA LYS A 180 -3.03 19.15 2.31
C LYS A 180 -2.16 20.21 1.68
N THR A 181 -1.84 21.21 2.51
CA THR A 181 -0.64 22.03 2.39
C THR A 181 0.37 21.37 1.47
N VAL A 182 0.58 21.97 0.28
CA VAL A 182 1.60 21.65 -0.72
C VAL A 182 2.37 20.38 -0.34
N LYS A 183 1.88 19.19 -0.75
CA LYS A 183 2.67 17.97 -0.62
C LYS A 183 3.92 18.21 -1.46
N LYS A 184 5.00 18.58 -0.77
CA LYS A 184 6.38 18.54 -1.29
C LYS A 184 6.50 17.19 -1.99
N LYS A 185 6.92 17.16 -3.25
CA LYS A 185 7.20 15.92 -3.99
C LYS A 185 7.96 15.01 -3.02
N GLU A 186 7.46 13.81 -2.74
CA GLU A 186 8.19 12.87 -1.90
C GLU A 186 9.54 12.66 -2.55
N GLU A 187 10.57 13.15 -1.87
CA GLU A 187 11.91 13.13 -2.44
C GLU A 187 12.36 11.68 -2.59
N TRP A 188 13.19 11.38 -3.59
CA TRP A 188 13.59 10.00 -3.89
C TRP A 188 14.22 9.28 -2.69
N TYR A 189 14.77 10.03 -1.73
CA TYR A 189 15.42 9.54 -0.52
C TYR A 189 14.44 9.14 0.59
N GLU A 190 13.17 9.57 0.55
CA GLU A 190 12.17 9.29 1.59
C GLU A 190 11.79 7.81 1.69
N LYS A 191 12.00 7.05 0.61
CA LYS A 191 11.87 5.57 0.63
C LYS A 191 12.94 4.88 1.46
N PHE A 192 14.05 5.56 1.76
CA PHE A 192 15.16 5.07 2.59
C PHE A 192 15.09 5.66 4.01
N ARG A 193 16.05 5.33 4.87
CA ARG A 193 16.30 6.09 6.09
C ARG A 193 17.14 7.30 5.69
N TRP A 194 16.84 8.47 6.20
CA TRP A 194 17.61 9.66 5.84
C TRP A 194 17.61 10.67 6.97
N PHE A 195 18.62 11.54 6.96
CA PHE A 195 18.68 12.74 7.79
C PHE A 195 19.58 13.78 7.12
N GLU A 196 19.51 15.03 7.56
CA GLU A 196 20.42 16.10 7.14
C GLU A 196 21.44 16.39 8.24
N THR A 197 22.72 16.44 7.88
CA THR A 197 23.79 16.72 8.84
C THR A 197 23.74 18.15 9.34
N SER A 198 24.52 18.46 10.39
CA SER A 198 24.68 19.84 10.87
C SER A 198 25.19 20.81 9.78
N ASP A 199 26.02 20.31 8.88
CA ASP A 199 26.59 21.05 7.75
C ASP A 199 25.65 21.12 6.52
N GLY A 200 24.46 20.52 6.58
CA GLY A 200 23.46 20.57 5.51
C GLY A 200 23.63 19.52 4.41
N PHE A 201 24.41 18.46 4.66
CA PHE A 201 24.54 17.34 3.71
C PHE A 201 23.42 16.32 3.92
N LEU A 202 22.86 15.82 2.81
CA LEU A 202 21.87 14.75 2.84
C LEU A 202 22.56 13.40 3.08
N VAL A 203 22.10 12.66 4.07
CA VAL A 203 22.59 11.32 4.39
C VAL A 203 21.46 10.34 4.22
N VAL A 204 21.71 9.25 3.49
CA VAL A 204 20.72 8.24 3.13
C VAL A 204 21.26 6.85 3.48
N ALA A 205 20.41 6.01 4.07
CA ALA A 205 20.76 4.66 4.49
C ALA A 205 19.68 3.64 4.12
N GLY A 206 20.10 2.46 3.66
CA GLY A 206 19.15 1.39 3.36
C GLY A 206 18.46 0.83 4.60
N LYS A 207 17.22 0.36 4.41
CA LYS A 207 16.37 -0.27 5.46
C LYS A 207 16.64 -1.78 5.59
N ASP A 208 17.11 -2.41 4.52
CA ASP A 208 17.39 -3.84 4.38
C ASP A 208 18.45 -4.10 3.29
N ALA A 209 18.88 -5.36 3.13
CA ALA A 209 19.90 -5.75 2.16
C ALA A 209 19.55 -5.42 0.69
N THR A 210 18.27 -5.45 0.30
CA THR A 210 17.85 -5.11 -1.06
C THR A 210 17.90 -3.59 -1.28
N SER A 211 17.41 -2.82 -0.31
CA SER A 211 17.47 -1.36 -0.36
C SER A 211 18.91 -0.83 -0.31
N ASN A 212 19.82 -1.48 0.45
CA ASN A 212 21.25 -1.19 0.43
C ASN A 212 21.83 -1.30 -0.98
N GLU A 213 21.48 -2.38 -1.71
CA GLU A 213 21.96 -2.60 -3.08
C GLU A 213 21.41 -1.57 -4.06
N ILE A 214 20.12 -1.23 -3.95
CA ILE A 214 19.49 -0.20 -4.77
C ILE A 214 20.15 1.16 -4.50
N LEU A 215 20.35 1.50 -3.22
CA LEU A 215 20.96 2.75 -2.80
C LEU A 215 22.36 2.92 -3.41
N VAL A 216 23.23 1.93 -3.21
CA VAL A 216 24.60 1.97 -3.72
C VAL A 216 24.66 1.91 -5.25
N LYS A 217 23.80 1.13 -5.90
CA LYS A 217 23.87 0.94 -7.36
C LYS A 217 23.27 2.10 -8.15
N LYS A 218 22.20 2.71 -7.66
CA LYS A 218 21.43 3.72 -8.42
C LYS A 218 21.67 5.16 -7.96
N TYR A 219 22.09 5.35 -6.71
CA TYR A 219 22.09 6.65 -6.06
C TYR A 219 23.44 7.02 -5.44
N MET A 220 24.51 6.24 -5.65
CA MET A 220 25.86 6.59 -5.20
C MET A 220 26.65 7.15 -6.36
N ASP A 221 27.25 8.33 -6.16
CA ASP A 221 28.21 8.92 -7.07
C ASP A 221 29.63 8.67 -6.57
N ALA A 222 30.63 8.90 -7.43
CA ALA A 222 32.03 8.58 -7.13
C ALA A 222 32.62 9.45 -6.00
N ASP A 223 32.11 10.68 -5.87
CA ASP A 223 32.50 11.73 -4.94
C ASP A 223 31.68 11.75 -3.63
N ASP A 224 30.73 10.83 -3.49
CA ASP A 224 29.98 10.63 -2.26
C ASP A 224 30.82 9.89 -1.21
N LEU A 225 30.48 10.09 0.06
CA LEU A 225 31.06 9.31 1.15
C LEU A 225 30.18 8.09 1.48
N PHE A 226 30.82 6.92 1.53
CA PHE A 226 30.19 5.67 1.93
C PHE A 226 30.62 5.26 3.33
N PHE A 227 29.64 5.00 4.19
CA PHE A 227 29.81 4.54 5.56
C PHE A 227 29.18 3.17 5.76
N HIS A 228 29.89 2.31 6.49
CA HIS A 228 29.40 0.99 6.86
C HIS A 228 30.11 0.49 8.13
N THR A 229 29.44 -0.33 8.93
CA THR A 229 30.06 -0.97 10.10
C THR A 229 30.57 -2.37 9.79
N GLN A 230 31.53 -2.89 10.53
CA GLN A 230 31.93 -4.29 10.35
C GLN A 230 30.90 -5.29 10.92
N ALA A 231 29.97 -4.81 11.75
CA ALA A 231 28.90 -5.63 12.31
C ALA A 231 27.91 -6.12 11.26
N GLU A 232 27.31 -7.29 11.51
CA GLU A 232 26.25 -7.83 10.67
C GLU A 232 25.00 -6.96 10.68
N GLY A 233 24.20 -7.03 9.61
CA GLY A 233 22.95 -6.29 9.51
C GLY A 233 23.11 -4.77 9.41
N ALA A 234 24.33 -4.28 9.21
CA ALA A 234 24.60 -2.87 9.05
C ALA A 234 23.96 -2.30 7.77
N PRO A 235 23.43 -1.07 7.81
CA PRO A 235 22.99 -0.40 6.60
C PRO A 235 24.18 0.05 5.76
N ALA A 236 23.97 0.12 4.44
CA ALA A 236 24.80 0.94 3.57
C ALA A 236 24.37 2.39 3.73
N VAL A 237 25.28 3.27 4.12
CA VAL A 237 25.01 4.70 4.34
C VAL A 237 25.82 5.52 3.34
N ILE A 238 25.17 6.48 2.68
CA ILE A 238 25.78 7.38 1.71
C ILE A 238 25.51 8.82 2.15
N ALA A 239 26.54 9.65 2.16
CA ALA A 239 26.41 11.09 2.34
C ALA A 239 26.64 11.80 1.00
N LYS A 240 25.65 12.58 0.57
CA LYS A 240 25.68 13.39 -0.65
C LYS A 240 26.48 14.67 -0.40
N THR A 241 27.78 14.59 -0.65
CA THR A 241 28.74 15.67 -0.37
C THR A 241 29.09 16.50 -1.60
N GLY A 242 28.88 15.97 -2.80
CA GLY A 242 29.22 16.65 -4.05
C GLY A 242 30.70 17.06 -4.13
N GLY A 243 31.58 16.21 -3.58
CA GLY A 243 33.02 16.47 -3.47
C GLY A 243 33.46 17.57 -2.49
N LYS A 244 32.56 18.15 -1.70
CA LYS A 244 32.91 19.17 -0.69
C LYS A 244 33.58 18.54 0.53
N GLU A 245 34.49 19.29 1.16
CA GLU A 245 35.08 18.87 2.44
C GLU A 245 34.02 18.84 3.54
N VAL A 246 34.05 17.77 4.35
CA VAL A 246 33.10 17.52 5.43
C VAL A 246 33.82 17.65 6.77
N SER A 247 33.23 18.38 7.71
CA SER A 247 33.81 18.54 9.04
C SER A 247 33.90 17.21 9.80
N ASP A 248 34.90 17.08 10.68
CA ASP A 248 35.03 15.87 11.52
C ASP A 248 33.82 15.66 12.45
N ALA A 249 33.10 16.74 12.82
CA ALA A 249 31.85 16.65 13.57
C ALA A 249 30.74 16.00 12.73
N CYS A 250 30.57 16.44 11.48
CA CYS A 250 29.60 15.86 10.54
C CYS A 250 29.94 14.40 10.21
N LEU A 251 31.21 14.05 10.01
CA LEU A 251 31.63 12.65 9.81
C LEU A 251 31.27 11.77 11.02
N LYS A 252 31.39 12.29 12.25
CA LYS A 252 30.97 11.58 13.48
C LYS A 252 29.44 11.41 13.56
N GLU A 253 28.65 12.38 13.10
CA GLU A 253 27.19 12.26 13.01
C GLU A 253 26.78 11.11 12.09
N ILE A 254 27.37 11.06 10.88
CA ILE A 254 27.11 10.00 9.90
C ILE A 254 27.53 8.64 10.45
N ALA A 255 28.70 8.59 11.10
CA ALA A 255 29.20 7.40 11.77
C ALA A 255 28.26 6.88 12.86
N GLN A 256 27.74 7.77 13.71
CA GLN A 256 26.77 7.42 14.75
C GLN A 256 25.47 6.87 14.15
N PHE A 257 24.97 7.48 13.08
CA PHE A 257 23.78 7.00 12.39
C PHE A 257 23.97 5.61 11.78
N ALA A 258 25.09 5.39 11.08
CA ALA A 258 25.42 4.09 10.49
C ALA A 258 25.54 2.98 11.55
N SER A 259 26.24 3.26 12.66
CA SER A 259 26.43 2.31 13.75
C SER A 259 25.14 1.98 14.49
N SER A 260 24.27 2.98 14.70
CA SER A 260 23.03 2.81 15.48
C SER A 260 21.99 1.92 14.79
N TYR A 261 22.02 1.80 13.48
CA TYR A 261 21.12 0.94 12.72
C TYR A 261 21.69 -0.46 12.43
N SER A 262 22.87 -0.79 12.95
CA SER A 262 23.47 -2.13 12.82
C SER A 262 22.99 -3.09 13.92
N ASN A 263 23.35 -4.38 13.81
CA ASN A 263 23.07 -5.34 14.90
C ASN A 263 23.81 -5.03 16.20
N LEU A 264 24.75 -4.09 16.24
CA LEU A 264 25.35 -3.63 17.50
C LEU A 264 24.28 -3.10 18.46
N TRP A 265 23.26 -2.42 17.93
CA TRP A 265 22.11 -1.98 18.71
C TRP A 265 21.31 -3.18 19.24
N LYS A 266 21.07 -4.17 18.39
CA LYS A 266 20.34 -5.39 18.75
C LYS A 266 21.03 -6.15 19.89
N TYR A 267 22.35 -6.15 19.93
CA TYR A 267 23.15 -6.78 20.96
C TYR A 267 23.36 -5.91 22.20
N GLY A 268 22.90 -4.66 22.21
CA GLY A 268 22.97 -3.77 23.37
C GLY A 268 24.33 -3.09 23.56
N PHE A 269 25.16 -2.98 22.53
CA PHE A 269 26.42 -2.22 22.61
C PHE A 269 26.15 -0.72 22.62
N TYR A 270 26.82 0.03 23.50
CA TYR A 270 26.71 1.49 23.59
C TYR A 270 27.66 2.24 22.64
N GLU A 271 28.66 1.55 22.08
CA GLU A 271 29.61 2.09 21.11
C GLU A 271 29.91 1.08 19.99
N GLY A 272 30.31 1.60 18.83
CA GLY A 272 30.60 0.81 17.65
C GLY A 272 31.61 1.47 16.74
N GLU A 273 32.27 0.64 15.93
CA GLU A 273 33.21 1.08 14.91
C GLU A 273 32.56 1.06 13.52
N CYS A 274 32.68 2.16 12.81
CA CYS A 274 32.34 2.26 11.40
C CYS A 274 33.54 2.76 10.61
N TYR A 275 33.56 2.45 9.32
CA TYR A 275 34.54 3.01 8.40
C TYR A 275 33.86 3.90 7.35
N CYS A 276 34.62 4.87 6.86
CA CYS A 276 34.28 5.75 5.75
C CYS A 276 35.28 5.53 4.61
N VAL A 277 34.75 5.55 3.38
CA VAL A 277 35.50 5.53 2.12
C VAL A 277 34.78 6.38 1.08
N MET A 278 35.46 6.74 0.00
CA MET A 278 34.84 7.39 -1.15
C MET A 278 33.99 6.39 -1.95
N GLY A 279 32.96 6.87 -2.65
CA GLY A 279 32.08 6.06 -3.49
C GLY A 279 32.84 5.25 -4.55
N GLU A 280 33.87 5.86 -5.16
CA GLU A 280 34.75 5.18 -6.14
C GLU A 280 35.46 3.93 -5.58
N GLN A 281 35.64 3.84 -4.27
CA GLN A 281 36.32 2.72 -3.60
C GLN A 281 35.39 1.51 -3.40
N VAL A 282 34.09 1.68 -3.62
CA VAL A 282 33.05 0.69 -3.34
C VAL A 282 32.64 -0.04 -4.61
N SER A 283 32.72 -1.36 -4.60
CA SER A 283 32.36 -2.20 -5.74
C SER A 283 31.50 -3.39 -5.30
N LYS A 284 30.67 -3.88 -6.21
CA LYS A 284 29.93 -5.15 -6.07
C LYS A 284 30.63 -6.34 -6.68
N THR A 285 31.71 -6.11 -7.43
CA THR A 285 32.45 -7.17 -8.12
C THR A 285 33.46 -7.80 -7.16
N PRO A 286 33.31 -9.10 -6.82
CA PRO A 286 34.31 -9.80 -6.02
C PRO A 286 35.67 -9.87 -6.71
N PRO A 287 36.75 -10.07 -5.94
CA PRO A 287 37.99 -10.63 -6.48
C PRO A 287 37.72 -11.97 -7.18
N SER A 288 38.51 -12.30 -8.20
CA SER A 288 38.32 -13.50 -9.02
C SER A 288 38.22 -14.77 -8.18
N GLY A 289 37.10 -15.49 -8.30
CA GLY A 289 36.85 -16.78 -7.62
C GLY A 289 36.07 -16.70 -6.31
N GLU A 290 35.76 -15.50 -5.80
CA GLU A 290 34.99 -15.34 -4.56
C GLU A 290 33.50 -15.01 -4.83
N TYR A 291 32.62 -15.47 -3.93
CA TYR A 291 31.20 -15.14 -3.94
C TYR A 291 30.87 -14.13 -2.83
N ILE A 292 30.09 -13.10 -3.16
CA ILE A 292 29.66 -12.07 -2.20
C ILE A 292 28.20 -12.27 -1.87
N LYS A 293 27.89 -12.29 -0.56
CA LYS A 293 26.51 -12.36 -0.07
C LYS A 293 25.73 -11.10 -0.48
N LYS A 294 24.43 -11.27 -0.73
CA LYS A 294 23.52 -10.15 -1.00
C LYS A 294 23.63 -9.09 0.10
N GLY A 295 23.76 -7.82 -0.27
CA GLY A 295 23.95 -6.70 0.66
C GLY A 295 25.39 -6.43 1.11
N SER A 296 26.38 -7.24 0.70
CA SER A 296 27.80 -6.98 0.99
C SER A 296 28.50 -6.22 -0.15
N PHE A 297 29.54 -5.45 0.18
CA PHE A 297 30.27 -4.59 -0.75
C PHE A 297 31.78 -4.79 -0.60
N VAL A 298 32.50 -4.79 -1.72
CA VAL A 298 33.97 -4.81 -1.76
C VAL A 298 34.46 -3.39 -1.65
N VAL A 299 35.33 -3.13 -0.69
CA VAL A 299 35.92 -1.80 -0.49
C VAL A 299 37.42 -1.90 -0.71
N ARG A 300 37.93 -1.17 -1.71
CA ARG A 300 39.34 -1.15 -2.12
C ARG A 300 40.03 0.14 -1.65
N GLY A 301 41.30 0.04 -1.25
CA GLY A 301 42.08 1.19 -0.79
C GLY A 301 41.95 1.51 0.71
N LYS A 302 42.31 2.74 1.09
CA LYS A 302 42.41 3.18 2.49
C LYS A 302 41.02 3.43 3.09
N ARG A 303 40.83 3.01 4.33
CA ARG A 303 39.60 3.23 5.13
C ARG A 303 39.90 4.20 6.27
N LYS A 304 39.00 5.16 6.52
CA LYS A 304 39.04 6.01 7.72
C LYS A 304 38.06 5.42 8.75
N TYR A 305 38.54 5.08 9.94
CA TYR A 305 37.71 4.47 10.99
C TYR A 305 37.24 5.51 12.00
N PHE A 306 36.03 5.33 12.50
CA PHE A 306 35.41 6.16 13.52
C PHE A 306 34.81 5.29 14.61
N LYS A 307 35.03 5.70 15.85
CA LYS A 307 34.29 5.20 17.00
C LYS A 307 33.10 6.11 17.23
N ALA A 308 31.90 5.53 17.26
CA ALA A 308 30.68 6.28 17.44
C ALA A 308 29.81 5.61 18.51
N ALA A 309 29.24 6.44 19.38
CA ALA A 309 28.30 5.98 20.39
C ALA A 309 26.94 5.68 19.73
N LEU A 310 26.20 4.68 20.19
CA LEU A 310 24.92 4.26 19.61
C LEU A 310 23.75 4.98 20.29
N TRP A 311 23.36 6.13 19.74
CA TRP A 311 22.27 6.95 20.26
C TRP A 311 21.54 7.60 19.09
N LEU A 312 20.21 7.60 19.15
CA LEU A 312 19.35 8.21 18.14
C LEU A 312 18.33 9.14 18.80
N CYS A 313 18.05 10.26 18.14
CA CYS A 313 16.95 11.14 18.48
C CYS A 313 15.82 10.94 17.46
N ILE A 314 14.60 10.78 17.94
CA ILE A 314 13.39 10.91 17.12
C ILE A 314 12.70 12.19 17.57
N GLY A 315 12.45 13.12 16.65
CA GLY A 315 11.90 14.42 17.01
C GLY A 315 11.21 15.13 15.86
N ILE A 316 10.54 16.22 16.19
CA ILE A 316 9.91 17.11 15.21
C ILE A 316 10.88 18.26 14.94
N GLU A 317 11.26 18.43 13.68
CA GLU A 317 12.18 19.47 13.23
C GLU A 317 11.52 20.86 13.24
N LYS A 318 12.26 21.87 13.69
CA LYS A 318 11.81 23.28 13.79
C LYS A 318 11.45 23.92 12.45
N ALA A 319 12.18 23.59 11.38
CA ALA A 319 12.10 24.28 10.11
C ALA A 319 10.85 23.88 9.32
N GLU A 320 10.61 22.57 9.16
CA GLU A 320 9.52 22.07 8.33
C GLU A 320 8.43 21.30 9.12
N ASN A 321 8.49 21.31 10.46
CA ASN A 321 7.53 20.62 11.32
C ASN A 321 7.34 19.13 10.97
N ARG A 322 8.44 18.48 10.53
CA ARG A 322 8.46 17.08 10.09
C ARG A 322 9.05 16.17 11.17
N LEU A 323 8.50 14.96 11.28
CA LEU A 323 9.09 13.92 12.13
C LEU A 323 10.35 13.37 11.45
N VAL A 324 11.48 13.49 12.13
CA VAL A 324 12.79 13.04 11.64
C VAL A 324 13.48 12.17 12.68
N VAL A 325 14.43 11.36 12.20
CA VAL A 325 15.36 10.62 13.04
C VAL A 325 16.77 11.07 12.73
N CYS A 326 17.54 11.40 13.76
CA CYS A 326 18.90 11.90 13.60
C CYS A 326 19.83 11.32 14.67
N PRO A 327 21.16 11.34 14.45
CA PRO A 327 22.12 11.03 15.50
C PRO A 327 21.96 11.98 16.70
N ALA A 328 22.25 11.50 17.91
CA ALA A 328 22.12 12.28 19.15
C ALA A 328 23.34 13.20 19.39
N SER A 329 23.68 14.02 18.41
CA SER A 329 24.69 15.08 18.54
C SER A 329 24.05 16.41 18.99
N ASP A 330 24.81 17.27 19.66
CA ASP A 330 24.32 18.56 20.14
C ASP A 330 23.78 19.48 19.02
N PRO A 331 24.42 19.56 17.83
CA PRO A 331 23.86 20.31 16.71
C PRO A 331 22.49 19.78 16.25
N GLN A 332 22.32 18.46 16.22
CA GLN A 332 21.09 17.83 15.77
C GLN A 332 19.95 18.01 16.77
N ARG A 333 20.22 17.84 18.08
CA ARG A 333 19.27 18.13 19.16
C ARG A 333 18.75 19.57 19.08
N SER A 334 19.62 20.52 18.72
CA SER A 334 19.26 21.93 18.59
C SER A 334 18.28 22.23 17.44
N LYS A 335 18.20 21.36 16.43
CA LYS A 335 17.23 21.48 15.31
C LYS A 335 15.83 20.96 15.66
N LEU A 336 15.71 20.19 16.75
CA LEU A 336 14.45 19.56 17.16
C LEU A 336 13.73 20.41 18.21
N ASP A 337 12.40 20.47 18.13
CA ASP A 337 11.56 21.15 19.13
C ASP A 337 11.16 20.21 20.27
N ASN A 338 10.50 19.11 19.93
CA ASN A 338 10.22 18.01 20.85
C ASN A 338 10.94 16.77 20.34
N PHE A 339 11.66 16.08 21.20
CA PHE A 339 12.38 14.87 20.80
C PHE A 339 12.53 13.87 21.95
N VAL A 340 12.72 12.61 21.54
CA VAL A 340 12.97 11.47 22.40
C VAL A 340 14.35 10.93 22.05
N GLU A 341 15.18 10.74 23.07
CA GLU A 341 16.46 10.05 22.93
C GLU A 341 16.32 8.58 23.21
N LEU A 342 16.87 7.78 22.30
CA LEU A 342 16.87 6.33 22.38
C LEU A 342 18.29 5.81 22.59
N GLU A 343 18.39 4.75 23.38
CA GLU A 343 19.58 3.95 23.58
C GLU A 343 19.30 2.44 23.38
N PRO A 344 20.33 1.63 23.08
CA PRO A 344 20.21 0.17 22.98
C PRO A 344 19.72 -0.46 24.28
N GLY A 345 18.84 -1.48 24.17
CA GLY A 345 18.38 -2.28 25.31
C GLY A 345 16.95 -1.98 25.75
N GLY A 346 16.65 -2.18 27.03
CA GLY A 346 15.30 -2.08 27.58
C GLY A 346 14.46 -3.35 27.44
N ASP A 347 13.30 -3.35 28.09
CA ASP A 347 12.43 -4.53 28.21
C ASP A 347 11.18 -4.44 27.32
N VAL A 348 10.83 -3.22 26.92
CA VAL A 348 9.63 -2.87 26.16
C VAL A 348 9.76 -3.31 24.70
N GLY A 349 8.70 -3.90 24.15
CA GLY A 349 8.64 -4.28 22.74
C GLY A 349 8.51 -3.07 21.81
N LYS A 350 8.98 -3.17 20.56
CA LYS A 350 8.93 -2.06 19.57
C LYS A 350 7.53 -1.44 19.40
N ASN A 351 6.48 -2.27 19.43
CA ASN A 351 5.10 -1.82 19.30
C ASN A 351 4.59 -1.02 20.49
N GLU A 352 5.08 -1.33 21.69
CA GLU A 352 4.69 -0.63 22.91
C GLU A 352 5.50 0.66 23.04
N LEU A 353 6.81 0.59 22.75
CA LEU A 353 7.69 1.76 22.69
C LEU A 353 7.20 2.77 21.66
N SER A 354 6.74 2.33 20.48
CA SER A 354 6.21 3.26 19.48
C SER A 354 4.96 3.97 19.97
N LYS A 355 4.04 3.29 20.67
CA LYS A 355 2.86 3.93 21.29
C LYS A 355 3.26 4.93 22.36
N GLU A 356 4.27 4.61 23.17
CA GLU A 356 4.79 5.52 24.20
C GLU A 356 5.37 6.80 23.59
N ILE A 357 6.15 6.67 22.52
CA ILE A 357 6.72 7.82 21.79
C ILE A 357 5.60 8.65 21.12
N VAL A 358 4.60 8.02 20.49
CA VAL A 358 3.42 8.73 19.93
C VAL A 358 2.72 9.52 21.02
N LYS A 359 2.45 8.88 22.16
CA LYS A 359 1.78 9.50 23.31
C LYS A 359 2.59 10.70 23.82
N PHE A 360 3.91 10.56 23.92
CA PHE A 360 4.79 11.67 24.28
C PHE A 360 4.62 12.87 23.34
N PHE A 361 4.62 12.66 22.02
CA PHE A 361 4.45 13.75 21.05
C PHE A 361 3.07 14.41 21.14
N VAL A 362 2.00 13.62 21.27
CA VAL A 362 0.62 14.12 21.40
C VAL A 362 0.42 14.87 22.72
N ASP A 363 0.96 14.37 23.83
CA ASP A 363 0.87 15.02 25.14
C ASP A 363 1.71 16.30 25.21
N SER A 364 2.80 16.37 24.43
CA SER A 364 3.65 17.55 24.34
C SER A 364 3.04 18.66 23.45
N ALA A 365 2.00 18.36 22.67
CA ALA A 365 1.27 19.34 21.86
C ALA A 365 0.06 19.94 22.62
N LYS A 366 -0.26 21.22 22.38
CA LYS A 366 -1.41 21.93 22.99
C LYS A 366 -2.42 22.35 21.89
N GLY A 367 -3.72 22.23 22.18
CA GLY A 367 -4.81 22.74 21.30
C GLY A 367 -4.84 22.10 19.90
N GLU A 368 -5.05 22.92 18.87
CA GLU A 368 -5.10 22.51 17.44
C GLU A 368 -3.83 21.79 16.95
N ASN A 369 -2.68 21.99 17.60
CA ASN A 369 -1.45 21.25 17.28
C ASN A 369 -1.49 19.77 17.66
N LYS A 370 -2.44 19.31 18.49
CA LYS A 370 -2.55 17.88 18.83
C LYS A 370 -2.97 17.03 17.64
N GLU A 371 -3.92 17.51 16.85
CA GLU A 371 -4.36 16.79 15.65
C GLU A 371 -3.27 16.75 14.59
N VAL A 372 -2.58 17.88 14.37
CA VAL A 372 -1.46 17.99 13.44
C VAL A 372 -0.31 17.07 13.84
N VAL A 373 0.10 17.08 15.11
CA VAL A 373 1.16 16.18 15.61
C VAL A 373 0.72 14.72 15.58
N GLY A 374 -0.55 14.41 15.85
CA GLY A 374 -1.10 13.06 15.70
C GLY A 374 -1.05 12.53 14.26
N GLN A 375 -1.26 13.41 13.28
CA GLN A 375 -1.14 13.06 11.85
C GLN A 375 0.33 12.91 11.40
N ILE A 376 1.26 13.66 12.01
CA ILE A 376 2.70 13.60 11.67
C ILE A 376 3.37 12.40 12.33
N ALA A 377 3.16 12.22 13.64
CA ALA A 377 3.78 11.21 14.48
C ALA A 377 2.91 9.96 14.62
N THR A 378 2.56 9.34 13.48
CA THR A 378 1.83 8.06 13.46
C THR A 378 2.68 6.91 14.02
N GLN A 379 2.02 5.89 14.58
CA GLN A 379 2.69 4.71 15.13
C GLN A 379 3.55 3.99 14.08
N ASP A 380 3.07 3.86 12.85
CA ASP A 380 3.78 3.16 11.77
C ASP A 380 5.07 3.90 11.36
N LYS A 381 5.03 5.24 11.27
CA LYS A 381 6.22 6.04 11.00
C LYS A 381 7.28 5.86 12.09
N ILE A 382 6.88 5.95 13.36
CA ILE A 382 7.80 5.76 14.50
C ILE A 382 8.37 4.34 14.50
N LEU A 383 7.55 3.31 14.28
CA LEU A 383 8.01 1.93 14.14
C LEU A 383 9.06 1.78 13.04
N SER A 384 8.86 2.45 11.90
CA SER A 384 9.81 2.43 10.80
C SER A 384 11.16 3.07 11.18
N PHE A 385 11.18 4.05 12.09
CA PHE A 385 12.39 4.75 12.54
C PHE A 385 13.17 4.00 13.63
N LEU A 386 12.54 3.06 14.34
CA LEU A 386 13.23 2.33 15.41
C LEU A 386 14.36 1.41 14.88
N PRO A 387 15.55 1.44 15.52
CA PRO A 387 16.68 0.57 15.18
C PRO A 387 16.39 -0.92 15.45
N PRO A 388 17.20 -1.86 14.94
CA PRO A 388 16.99 -3.29 15.16
C PRO A 388 17.15 -3.67 16.64
N GLY A 389 16.32 -4.60 17.14
CA GLY A 389 16.34 -5.04 18.54
C GLY A 389 15.45 -4.21 19.48
N LYS A 390 15.77 -4.26 20.78
CA LYS A 390 15.07 -3.50 21.83
C LYS A 390 15.72 -2.12 21.99
N SER A 391 14.89 -1.11 22.27
CA SER A 391 15.36 0.25 22.55
C SER A 391 14.75 0.74 23.85
N ARG A 392 15.49 1.58 24.58
CA ARG A 392 15.03 2.26 25.79
C ARG A 392 15.02 3.75 25.55
N ILE A 393 14.03 4.44 26.12
CA ILE A 393 14.01 5.90 26.17
C ILE A 393 15.02 6.35 27.23
N LYS A 394 16.11 6.98 26.80
CA LYS A 394 17.09 7.60 27.70
C LYS A 394 16.52 8.87 28.34
N GLY A 395 15.82 9.67 27.54
CA GLY A 395 15.28 10.95 27.95
C GLY A 395 14.24 11.48 26.97
N VAL A 396 13.34 12.30 27.49
CA VAL A 396 12.30 12.99 26.74
C VAL A 396 12.47 14.48 26.93
N TYR A 397 12.50 15.23 25.84
CA TYR A 397 12.79 16.67 25.87
C TYR A 397 11.64 17.42 25.22
N ARG A 398 10.98 18.24 26.03
CA ARG A 398 9.85 19.07 25.63
C ARG A 398 10.31 20.51 25.52
N LYS A 399 9.84 21.20 24.49
CA LYS A 399 9.92 22.65 24.46
C LYS A 399 8.92 23.22 25.47
N PHE A 400 9.42 23.74 26.59
CA PHE A 400 8.63 24.62 27.43
C PHE A 400 8.44 25.92 26.65
N LYS A 401 7.22 26.12 26.14
CA LYS A 401 6.75 27.42 25.68
C LYS A 401 5.85 28.02 26.77
#